data_AF-A0A9D1GQR5-F1
#
_entry.id   AF-A0A9D1GQR5-F1
#
_cell.length_a   1.000
_cell.length_b   1.000
_cell.length_c   1.000
_cell.angle_alpha   90.00
_cell.angle_beta   90.00
_cell.angle_gamma   90.00
#
_symmetry.space_group_name_H-M   'P 1'
#
loop_
_entity.id
_entity.type
_entity.pdbx_description
1 polymer ?
#
loop_
_entity_poly.entity_id
_entity_poly.type
_entity_poly.pdbx_seq_one_letter_code
_entity_poly.pdbx_strand_id
1 'polypeptide(L)' 'RQFEVRFFRDAIAKQIACKGSIKANHALSRAEIEALIEQLKRCDNPFTCPHGRPTMIRLSPTELEKMFERIQK' A
#
# COMPACT_ATOMS: atom_id res chain seq x y z
N ARG A 1 16.32 22.99 22.61
CA ARG A 1 15.26 23.12 21.58
C ARG A 1 14.96 21.72 21.09
N GLN A 2 13.88 21.09 21.58
CA GLN A 2 13.47 19.73 21.21
C GLN A 2 12.88 19.72 19.78
N PHE A 3 13.66 20.13 18.78
CA PHE A 3 13.32 19.75 17.40
C PHE A 3 13.58 18.24 17.33
N GLU A 4 12.47 17.53 17.47
CA GLU A 4 12.39 16.25 18.16
C GLU A 4 13.04 15.11 17.40
N VAL A 5 13.86 14.32 18.12
CA VAL A 5 14.37 13.01 17.68
C VAL A 5 13.26 12.14 17.06
N ARG A 6 12.02 12.28 17.52
CA ARG A 6 10.84 11.57 16.98
C ARG A 6 10.59 11.89 15.52
N PHE A 7 10.60 13.16 15.12
CA PHE A 7 10.37 13.56 13.73
C PHE A 7 11.46 13.01 12.79
N PHE A 8 12.72 13.07 13.23
CA PHE A 8 13.82 12.51 12.46
C PHE A 8 13.73 10.99 12.32
N ARG A 9 13.39 10.28 13.41
CA ARG A 9 13.18 8.83 13.38
C ARG A 9 12.04 8.44 12.43
N ASP A 10 10.93 9.15 12.48
CA ASP A 10 9.79 8.91 11.58
C ASP A 10 10.19 9.11 10.10
N ALA A 11 10.86 10.21 9.78
CA ALA A 11 11.34 10.48 8.42
C ALA A 11 12.29 9.40 7.90
N ILE A 12 13.24 8.96 8.72
CA ILE A 12 14.19 7.89 8.35
C ILE A 12 13.48 6.54 8.20
N ALA A 13 12.57 6.19 9.11
CA ALA A 13 11.79 4.95 9.03
C ALA A 13 10.96 4.89 7.75
N LYS A 14 10.29 5.99 7.40
CA LYS A 14 9.54 6.13 6.14
C LYS A 14 10.45 5.92 4.92
N GLN A 15 11.63 6.52 4.92
CA GLN A 15 12.58 6.38 3.82
C GLN A 15 13.12 4.95 3.68
N ILE A 16 13.47 4.29 4.79
CA ILE A 16 13.93 2.90 4.79
C ILE A 16 12.82 1.98 4.29
N ALA A 17 11.59 2.12 4.83
CA ALA A 17 10.44 1.32 4.42
C ALA A 17 10.13 1.49 2.92
N CYS A 18 10.17 2.73 2.41
CA CYS A 18 9.96 2.97 0.99
C CYS A 18 11.10 2.37 0.16
N LYS A 19 12.37 2.60 0.49
CA LYS A 19 13.48 2.09 -0.34
C LYS A 19 13.59 0.56 -0.33
N GLY A 20 13.26 -0.08 0.79
CA GLY A 20 13.25 -1.55 0.94
C GLY A 20 11.97 -2.23 0.49
N SER A 21 10.94 -1.48 0.05
CA SER A 21 9.68 -2.08 -0.39
C SER A 21 9.85 -2.85 -1.70
N ILE A 22 8.93 -3.78 -1.96
CA ILE A 22 8.70 -4.34 -3.30
C ILE A 22 8.42 -3.20 -4.28
N LYS A 23 8.94 -3.33 -5.52
CA LYS A 23 8.87 -2.30 -6.57
C LYS A 23 8.20 -2.83 -7.82
N ALA A 24 7.89 -1.91 -8.74
CA ALA A 24 7.43 -2.28 -10.07
C ALA A 24 8.42 -3.28 -10.71
N ASN A 25 7.88 -4.28 -11.40
CA ASN A 25 8.63 -5.36 -12.06
C ASN A 25 9.36 -6.34 -11.12
N HIS A 26 9.13 -6.31 -9.81
CA HIS A 26 9.47 -7.45 -8.96
C HIS A 26 8.47 -8.59 -9.19
N ALA A 27 8.96 -9.71 -9.73
CA ALA A 27 8.20 -10.94 -9.78
C ALA A 27 8.03 -11.49 -8.35
N LEU A 28 6.79 -11.86 -8.01
CA LEU A 28 6.46 -12.49 -6.74
C LEU A 28 5.79 -13.84 -7.00
N SER A 29 6.17 -14.83 -6.22
CA SER A 29 5.43 -16.08 -6.11
C SER A 29 4.08 -15.86 -5.42
N ARG A 30 3.16 -16.80 -5.60
CA ARG A 30 1.86 -16.78 -4.94
C ARG A 30 1.98 -16.73 -3.40
N ALA A 31 2.93 -17.48 -2.84
CA ALA A 31 3.19 -17.51 -1.40
C ALA A 31 3.67 -16.14 -0.87
N GLU A 32 4.53 -15.44 -1.62
CA GLU A 32 5.00 -14.09 -1.25
C GLU A 32 3.87 -13.06 -1.30
N ILE A 33 2.98 -13.16 -2.30
CA ILE A 33 1.80 -12.29 -2.41
C ILE A 33 0.86 -12.51 -1.22
N GLU A 34 0.56 -13.76 -0.89
CA GLU A 34 -0.29 -14.12 0.26
C GLU A 34 0.32 -13.61 1.58
N ALA A 35 1.64 -13.80 1.76
CA ALA A 35 2.36 -13.30 2.92
C ALA A 35 2.31 -11.77 3.02
N LEU A 36 2.47 -11.05 1.90
CA LEU A 36 2.39 -9.59 1.85
C LEU A 36 1.00 -9.09 2.26
N ILE A 37 -0.06 -9.75 1.78
CA ILE A 37 -1.45 -9.39 2.15
C ILE A 37 -1.69 -9.64 3.63
N GLU A 38 -1.20 -10.76 4.18
CA GLU A 38 -1.31 -11.04 5.62
C GLU A 38 -0.53 -10.06 6.50
N GLN A 39 0.66 -9.63 6.05
CA GLN A 39 1.41 -8.58 6.73
C GLN A 39 0.66 -7.25 6.70
N LEU A 40 0.10 -6.87 5.55
CA LEU A 40 -0.66 -5.63 5.41
C LEU A 40 -1.86 -5.59 6.37
N LYS A 41 -2.60 -6.71 6.49
CA LYS A 41 -3.76 -6.82 7.41
C LYS A 41 -3.40 -6.59 8.89
N ARG A 42 -2.15 -6.85 9.29
CA ARG A 42 -1.67 -6.69 10.67
C ARG A 42 -1.20 -5.28 10.99
N CYS A 43 -1.08 -4.40 10.00
CA CYS A 43 -0.71 -3.00 10.23
C CYS A 43 -1.88 -2.23 10.86
N ASP A 44 -1.56 -1.30 11.77
CA ASP A 44 -2.57 -0.45 12.42
C ASP A 44 -3.37 0.40 11.41
N ASN A 45 -2.71 0.87 10.35
CA ASN A 45 -3.35 1.57 9.24
C ASN A 45 -3.00 0.88 7.91
N PRO A 46 -3.80 -0.11 7.47
CA PRO A 46 -3.49 -0.90 6.28
C PRO A 46 -3.88 -0.20 4.98
N PHE A 47 -4.61 0.93 5.03
CA PHE A 47 -5.20 1.56 3.84
C PHE A 47 -4.35 2.69 3.25
N THR A 48 -3.33 3.15 3.97
CA THR A 48 -2.51 4.29 3.57
C THR A 48 -1.05 4.02 3.90
N CYS A 49 -0.17 4.20 2.93
CA CYS A 49 1.26 4.06 3.15
C CYS A 49 1.77 5.22 4.03
N PRO A 50 2.97 5.11 4.64
CA PRO A 50 3.51 6.16 5.51
C PRO A 50 3.72 7.54 4.84
N HIS A 51 3.63 7.63 3.52
CA HIS A 51 3.71 8.86 2.72
C HIS A 51 2.34 9.36 2.20
N GLY A 52 1.23 8.70 2.58
CA GLY A 52 -0.11 9.13 2.21
C GLY A 52 -0.69 8.51 0.93
N ARG A 53 0.01 7.58 0.26
CA ARG A 53 -0.56 6.88 -0.91
C ARG A 53 -1.51 5.76 -0.47
N PRO A 54 -2.66 5.56 -1.14
CA PRO A 54 -3.51 4.42 -0.86
C PRO A 54 -2.76 3.12 -1.18
N THR A 55 -2.91 2.12 -0.32
CA THR A 55 -2.28 0.79 -0.49
C THR A 55 -3.14 -0.16 -1.33
N MET A 56 -4.45 0.07 -1.37
CA MET A 56 -5.41 -0.74 -2.10
C MET A 56 -6.54 0.12 -2.67
N ILE A 57 -7.08 -0.32 -3.79
CA ILE A 57 -8.31 0.19 -4.38
C ILE A 57 -9.34 -0.94 -4.40
N ARG A 58 -10.61 -0.61 -4.18
CA ARG A 58 -11.72 -1.56 -4.34
C ARG A 58 -12.41 -1.25 -5.67
N LEU A 59 -12.52 -2.27 -6.51
CA LEU A 59 -13.34 -2.24 -7.71
C LEU A 59 -14.48 -3.23 -7.51
N SER A 60 -15.70 -2.73 -7.42
CA SER A 60 -16.90 -3.55 -7.38
C SER A 60 -17.20 -4.18 -8.75
N PRO A 61 -17.98 -5.28 -8.80
CA PRO A 61 -18.40 -5.88 -10.07
C PRO A 61 -19.11 -4.87 -10.99
N THR A 62 -19.97 -4.02 -10.44
CA THR A 62 -20.67 -2.97 -11.19
C THR A 62 -19.72 -1.91 -11.75
N GLU A 63 -18.70 -1.49 -10.99
CA GLU A 63 -17.68 -0.58 -11.50
C GLU A 63 -16.87 -1.21 -12.64
N LEU A 64 -16.52 -2.50 -12.50
CA LEU A 64 -15.86 -3.24 -13.58
C LEU A 64 -16.76 -3.32 -14.83
N GLU A 65 -18.04 -3.66 -14.68
CA GLU A 65 -19.00 -3.70 -15.80
C GLU A 65 -19.13 -2.34 -16.51
N LYS A 66 -19.14 -1.24 -15.75
CA LYS A 66 -19.11 0.13 -16.30
C LYS A 66 -17.83 0.41 -17.08
N MET A 67 -16.67 0.01 -16.55
CA MET A 67 -15.36 0.20 -17.22
C MET A 67 -15.25 -0.57 -18.53
N PHE A 68 -15.96 -1.70 -18.66
CA PHE A 68 -16.08 -2.47 -19.91
C PHE A 68 -17.30 -2.09 -20.75
N GLU A 69 -17.98 -0.99 -20.43
CA GLU A 69 -19.17 -0.46 -21.13
C GLU A 69 -20.34 -1.46 -21.24
N ARG A 70 -20.40 -2.46 -20.35
CA ARG A 70 -21.46 -3.49 -20.34
C ARG A 70 -22.76 -2.95 -19.76
N ILE A 71 -22.67 -1.90 -18.95
CA ILE A 71 -23.80 -1.16 -18.39
C ILE A 71 -23.52 0.34 -18.53
N GLN A 72 -24.53 1.11 -18.96
CA GLN A 72 -24.42 2.57 -19.14
C GLN A 72 -25.58 3.28 -18.42
N LYS A 73 -25.65 3.14 -17.09
CA LYS A 73 -26.56 3.92 -16.23
C LYS A 73 -25.94 4.12 -14.84
#